data_AF-A0A090LL62-F1
#
_entry.id   AF-A0A090LL62-F1
#
_cell.length_a   1.000
_cell.length_b   1.000
_cell.length_c   1.000
_cell.angle_alpha   90.00
_cell.angle_beta   90.00
_cell.angle_gamma   90.00
#
_symmetry.space_group_name_H-M   'P 1'
#
loop_
_entity.id
_entity.type
_entity.pdbx_description
1 polymer ?
#
loop_
_entity_poly.entity_id
_entity_poly.type
_entity_poly.pdbx_seq_one_letter_code
_entity_poly.pdbx_strand_id
1 'polypeptide(L)'
;MQNCHLKIFADILLVFTILLLVFNYSYWKIAKYETHYITKPKGFFPLGNNGKYKSNYRIWNKPKVLLCSEFPNTLDFLDILLPDGVNKTHDEIFSESKFANLKNVLENNSNGTLWKLIIFIHNPMERFMKNFMDYCGMNSKYGTESTSFCFYCNGEINCFLTRLFDYLNEKCLMRERFIPTLRDKLFAPQFWKCNLKLDASYYNIIQVNDKNNFFDELTSILKNSNISIIDKSIEYQKAKEMSLLLHNKENKTILDFYENILTKNDYLLTKFITIYFFDYYTFSYEIPYF
;
A
#
# COMPACT_ATOMS: atom_id res chain seq x y z
N MET A 1 -6.05 61.51 48.63
CA MET A 1 -6.44 60.70 47.45
C MET A 1 -5.32 59.81 46.90
N GLN A 2 -4.03 60.18 47.04
CA GLN A 2 -2.90 59.47 46.40
C GLN A 2 -2.64 58.04 46.93
N ASN A 3 -2.87 57.76 48.22
CA ASN A 3 -2.68 56.42 48.81
C ASN A 3 -3.68 55.36 48.32
N CYS A 4 -4.84 55.75 47.81
CA CYS A 4 -5.86 54.81 47.35
C CYS A 4 -5.46 54.16 46.01
N HIS A 5 -4.87 54.95 45.10
CA HIS A 5 -4.41 54.47 43.80
C HIS A 5 -3.21 53.51 43.91
N LEU A 6 -2.32 53.75 44.89
CA LEU A 6 -1.16 52.89 45.13
C LEU A 6 -1.60 51.49 45.61
N LYS A 7 -2.61 51.42 46.47
CA LYS A 7 -3.16 50.17 46.98
C LYS A 7 -3.86 49.36 45.88
N ILE A 8 -4.67 50.02 45.06
CA ILE A 8 -5.33 49.39 43.91
C ILE A 8 -4.30 48.85 42.91
N PHE A 9 -3.23 49.60 42.64
CA PHE A 9 -2.16 49.15 41.75
C PHE A 9 -1.42 47.93 42.31
N ALA A 10 -1.12 47.92 43.62
CA ALA A 10 -0.49 46.78 44.28
C ALA A 10 -1.37 45.52 44.24
N ASP A 11 -2.68 45.67 44.48
CA ASP A 11 -3.63 44.56 44.42
C ASP A 11 -3.75 43.99 43.00
N ILE A 12 -3.78 44.84 41.97
CA ILE A 12 -3.80 44.41 40.55
C ILE A 12 -2.51 43.67 40.20
N LEU A 13 -1.35 44.19 40.61
CA LEU A 13 -0.06 43.56 40.36
C LEU A 13 0.02 42.18 41.03
N LEU A 14 -0.50 42.05 42.26
CA LEU A 14 -0.54 40.80 42.99
C LEU A 14 -1.43 39.76 42.29
N VAL A 15 -2.64 40.15 41.87
CA VAL A 15 -3.55 39.27 41.13
C VAL A 15 -2.95 38.83 39.80
N PHE A 16 -2.35 39.76 39.04
CA PHE A 16 -1.69 39.44 37.77
C PHE A 16 -0.53 38.45 37.95
N THR A 17 0.26 38.64 39.01
CA THR A 17 1.37 37.74 39.35
C THR A 17 0.88 36.34 39.68
N ILE A 18 -0.21 36.23 40.47
CA ILE A 18 -0.84 34.94 40.80
C ILE A 18 -1.35 34.25 39.52
N LEU A 19 -2.02 34.98 38.63
CA LEU A 19 -2.53 34.43 37.37
C LEU A 19 -1.40 33.92 36.47
N LEU A 20 -0.29 34.66 36.37
CA LEU A 20 0.89 34.21 35.62
C LEU A 20 1.51 32.93 36.20
N LEU A 21 1.58 32.82 37.53
CA LEU A 21 2.08 31.62 38.19
C LEU A 21 1.16 30.42 37.93
N VAL A 22 -0.16 30.60 38.02
CA VAL A 22 -1.14 29.55 37.73
C VAL A 22 -1.07 29.13 36.26
N PHE A 23 -0.98 30.09 35.34
CA PHE A 23 -0.85 29.81 33.91
C PHE A 23 0.43 29.03 33.60
N ASN A 24 1.58 29.50 34.10
CA ASN A 24 2.87 28.83 33.88
C ASN A 24 2.90 27.42 34.47
N TYR A 25 2.37 27.24 35.69
CA TYR A 25 2.28 25.92 36.33
C TYR A 25 1.36 24.98 35.53
N SER A 26 0.21 25.47 35.08
CA SER A 26 -0.75 24.70 34.29
C SER A 26 -0.16 24.33 32.92
N TYR A 27 0.48 25.29 32.25
CA TYR A 27 1.16 25.07 30.97
C TYR A 27 2.26 24.02 31.09
N TRP A 28 3.12 24.12 32.11
CA TRP A 28 4.17 23.12 32.36
C TRP A 28 3.59 21.74 32.65
N LYS A 29 2.50 21.68 33.43
CA LYS A 29 1.84 20.41 33.75
C LYS A 29 1.23 19.78 32.50
N ILE A 30 0.59 20.57 31.63
CA ILE A 30 0.01 20.12 30.36
C ILE A 30 1.13 19.66 29.41
N ALA A 31 2.18 20.46 29.21
CA ALA A 31 3.31 20.10 28.35
C ALA A 31 4.02 18.81 28.83
N LYS A 32 4.18 18.64 30.14
CA LYS A 32 4.71 17.41 30.75
C LYS A 32 3.76 16.21 30.55
N TYR A 33 2.45 16.44 30.59
CA TYR A 33 1.45 15.40 30.31
C TYR A 33 1.44 15.01 28.83
N GLU A 34 1.49 15.99 27.92
CA GLU A 34 1.52 15.78 26.47
C GLU A 34 2.78 15.03 26.03
N THR A 35 3.96 15.40 26.54
CA THR A 35 5.22 14.65 26.28
C THR A 35 5.15 13.19 26.74
N HIS A 36 4.39 12.89 27.80
CA HIS A 36 4.17 11.53 28.29
C HIS A 36 3.10 10.75 27.48
N TYR A 37 2.21 11.44 26.76
CA TYR A 37 1.21 10.83 25.88
C TYR A 37 1.65 10.75 24.42
N ILE A 38 2.58 11.61 23.98
CA ILE A 38 3.26 11.51 22.67
C ILE A 38 4.10 10.23 22.60
N THR A 39 4.57 9.74 23.75
CA THR A 39 5.39 8.52 23.89
C THR A 39 4.58 7.26 24.16
N LYS A 40 3.29 7.36 24.50
CA LYS A 40 2.41 6.18 24.48
C LYS A 40 2.04 5.89 23.03
N PRO A 41 2.09 4.62 22.58
CA PRO A 41 1.51 4.26 21.30
C PRO A 41 0.04 4.70 21.35
N LYS A 42 -0.31 5.70 20.53
CA LYS A 42 -1.70 5.90 20.13
C LYS A 42 -2.17 4.50 19.72
N GLY A 43 -3.31 4.06 20.25
CA GLY A 43 -3.81 2.71 19.98
C GLY A 43 -3.67 2.38 18.48
N PHE A 44 -3.42 1.12 18.15
CA PHE A 44 -3.23 0.74 16.76
C PHE A 44 -4.44 1.19 15.91
N PHE A 45 -4.22 2.14 15.01
CA PHE A 45 -5.23 2.62 14.07
C PHE A 45 -4.72 2.34 12.67
N PRO A 46 -5.27 1.36 11.94
CA PRO A 46 -4.82 1.09 10.59
C PRO A 46 -5.00 2.33 9.73
N LEU A 47 -4.03 2.57 8.85
CA LEU A 47 -4.09 3.67 7.91
C LEU A 47 -5.36 3.48 7.07
N GLY A 48 -6.21 4.52 7.03
CA GLY A 48 -7.59 4.37 6.60
C GLY A 48 -7.73 3.76 5.20
N ASN A 49 -8.87 3.13 4.97
CA ASN A 49 -9.18 2.49 3.70
C ASN A 49 -9.72 3.49 2.65
N ASN A 50 -9.10 4.67 2.52
CA ASN A 50 -9.63 5.74 1.67
C ASN A 50 -8.71 6.11 0.51
N GLY A 51 -7.50 5.55 0.43
CA GLY A 51 -6.70 5.65 -0.80
C GLY A 51 -7.45 5.00 -1.96
N LYS A 52 -7.85 5.80 -2.94
CA LYS A 52 -8.54 5.33 -4.15
C LYS A 52 -7.69 5.64 -5.36
N TYR A 53 -7.03 4.63 -5.92
CA TYR A 53 -6.12 4.85 -7.03
C TYR A 53 -6.86 4.76 -8.36
N LYS A 54 -6.50 5.64 -9.30
CA LYS A 54 -6.83 5.46 -10.71
C LYS A 54 -5.91 4.40 -11.30
N SER A 55 -6.20 3.14 -10.99
CA SER A 55 -5.43 1.99 -11.46
C SER A 55 -5.62 1.73 -12.95
N ASN A 56 -4.58 1.17 -13.55
CA ASN A 56 -4.60 0.62 -14.89
C ASN A 56 -4.97 -0.86 -14.85
N TYR A 57 -5.54 -1.30 -15.95
CA TYR A 57 -5.99 -2.66 -16.15
C TYR A 57 -5.53 -3.14 -17.53
N ARG A 58 -5.36 -4.45 -17.63
CA ARG A 58 -5.16 -5.17 -18.88
C ARG A 58 -6.41 -6.01 -19.13
N ILE A 59 -7.03 -5.85 -20.30
CA ILE A 59 -8.32 -6.46 -20.62
C ILE A 59 -8.18 -7.32 -21.86
N TRP A 60 -8.71 -8.55 -21.78
CA TRP A 60 -8.89 -9.46 -22.91
C TRP A 60 -10.37 -9.71 -23.13
N ASN A 61 -10.95 -9.12 -24.19
CA ASN A 61 -12.38 -9.24 -24.49
C ASN A 61 -12.80 -10.68 -24.85
N LYS A 62 -11.87 -11.48 -25.33
CA LYS A 62 -11.99 -12.92 -25.51
C LYS A 62 -10.72 -13.52 -24.90
N PRO A 63 -10.76 -14.12 -23.69
CA PRO A 63 -11.89 -14.80 -23.06
C PRO A 63 -12.62 -14.05 -21.93
N LYS A 64 -12.69 -12.70 -21.94
CA LYS A 64 -13.30 -11.84 -20.89
C LYS A 64 -12.56 -11.91 -19.56
N VAL A 65 -11.27 -11.60 -19.63
CA VAL A 65 -10.37 -11.52 -18.46
C VAL A 65 -9.98 -10.06 -18.26
N LEU A 66 -9.97 -9.63 -17.01
CA LEU A 66 -9.39 -8.36 -16.59
C LEU A 66 -8.32 -8.62 -15.54
N LEU A 67 -7.11 -8.11 -15.79
CA LEU A 67 -5.99 -8.12 -14.87
C LEU A 67 -5.74 -6.71 -14.33
N CYS A 68 -5.54 -6.61 -13.02
CA CYS A 68 -4.97 -5.42 -12.38
C CYS A 68 -3.50 -5.23 -12.82
N SER A 69 -3.20 -4.19 -13.62
CA SER A 69 -1.90 -4.01 -14.29
C SER A 69 -0.93 -3.08 -13.54
N GLU A 70 -1.16 -2.86 -12.24
CA GLU A 70 -0.29 -2.03 -11.41
C GLU A 70 1.01 -2.74 -10.99
N PHE A 71 1.23 -3.98 -11.41
CA PHE A 71 2.40 -4.79 -11.08
C PHE A 71 3.18 -5.13 -12.36
N PRO A 72 4.41 -4.60 -12.53
CA PRO A 72 5.14 -4.69 -13.80
C PRO A 72 5.47 -6.13 -14.21
N ASN A 73 5.73 -7.03 -13.25
CA ASN A 73 6.24 -8.37 -13.55
C ASN A 73 5.14 -9.42 -13.83
N THR A 74 3.86 -9.06 -13.71
CA THR A 74 2.74 -10.01 -13.84
C THR A 74 2.02 -9.91 -15.18
N LEU A 75 2.25 -8.81 -15.90
CA LEU A 75 1.64 -8.53 -17.21
C LEU A 75 2.18 -9.44 -18.31
N ASP A 76 3.51 -9.56 -18.38
CA ASP A 76 4.22 -10.30 -19.41
C ASP A 76 3.76 -11.76 -19.51
N PHE A 77 3.36 -12.35 -18.37
CA PHE A 77 2.89 -13.71 -18.32
C PHE A 77 1.54 -13.91 -19.02
N LEU A 78 0.52 -13.14 -18.64
CA LEU A 78 -0.82 -13.32 -19.22
C LEU A 78 -0.87 -12.87 -20.68
N ASP A 79 -0.06 -11.90 -21.08
CA ASP A 79 0.05 -11.49 -22.48
C ASP A 79 0.63 -12.59 -23.38
N ILE A 80 1.44 -13.51 -22.85
CA ILE A 80 1.90 -14.70 -23.59
C ILE A 80 0.74 -15.68 -23.82
N LEU A 81 -0.11 -15.88 -22.81
CA LEU A 81 -1.20 -16.86 -22.85
C LEU A 81 -2.46 -16.38 -23.58
N LEU A 82 -2.71 -15.08 -23.46
CA LEU A 82 -3.91 -14.43 -23.95
C LEU A 82 -3.45 -13.38 -24.97
N PRO A 83 -3.54 -13.68 -26.27
CA PRO A 83 -3.19 -12.70 -27.28
C PRO A 83 -4.17 -11.52 -27.25
N ASP A 84 -3.76 -10.38 -27.79
CA ASP A 84 -4.59 -9.20 -28.02
C ASP A 84 -5.13 -8.50 -26.75
N GLY A 85 -4.35 -8.53 -25.66
CA GLY A 85 -4.64 -7.72 -24.48
C GLY A 85 -4.61 -6.22 -24.80
N VAL A 86 -5.52 -5.45 -24.19
CA VAL A 86 -5.58 -3.98 -24.33
C VAL A 86 -5.43 -3.33 -22.96
N ASN A 87 -4.59 -2.30 -22.88
CA ASN A 87 -4.47 -1.49 -21.67
C ASN A 87 -5.66 -0.53 -21.57
N LYS A 88 -6.25 -0.47 -20.39
CA LYS A 88 -7.32 0.47 -20.04
C LYS A 88 -7.02 1.14 -18.72
N THR A 89 -7.12 2.45 -18.71
CA THR A 89 -7.04 3.26 -17.49
C THR A 89 -8.34 3.16 -16.68
N HIS A 90 -8.30 3.56 -15.42
CA HIS A 90 -9.49 3.67 -14.59
C HIS A 90 -10.56 4.55 -15.25
N ASP A 91 -10.17 5.73 -15.72
CA ASP A 91 -11.13 6.68 -16.28
C ASP A 91 -11.78 6.11 -17.55
N GLU A 92 -11.05 5.40 -18.41
CA GLU A 92 -11.63 4.74 -19.61
C GLU A 92 -12.64 3.62 -19.28
N ILE A 93 -12.48 2.93 -18.15
CA ILE A 93 -13.43 1.88 -17.75
C ILE A 93 -14.69 2.50 -17.13
N PHE A 94 -14.53 3.54 -16.32
CA PHE A 94 -15.60 4.10 -15.51
C PHE A 94 -16.28 5.35 -16.10
N SER A 95 -15.75 5.97 -17.16
CA SER A 95 -16.20 7.25 -17.71
C SER A 95 -17.70 7.32 -18.01
N GLU A 96 -18.28 6.23 -18.52
CA GLU A 96 -19.69 6.16 -18.93
C GLU A 96 -20.52 5.26 -18.00
N SER A 97 -19.94 4.76 -16.92
CA SER A 97 -20.60 3.83 -16.03
C SER A 97 -21.31 4.53 -14.87
N LYS A 98 -22.57 4.14 -14.63
CA LYS A 98 -23.30 4.49 -13.40
C LYS A 98 -22.86 3.67 -12.18
N PHE A 99 -22.03 2.64 -12.38
CA PHE A 99 -21.62 1.71 -11.33
C PHE A 99 -20.25 2.09 -10.75
N ALA A 100 -20.14 2.04 -9.42
CA ALA A 100 -18.90 2.31 -8.71
C ALA A 100 -17.97 1.08 -8.59
N ASN A 101 -18.51 -0.13 -8.76
CA ASN A 101 -17.77 -1.39 -8.69
C ASN A 101 -17.42 -1.87 -10.11
N LEU A 102 -16.26 -2.49 -10.25
CA LEU A 102 -15.69 -2.91 -11.52
C LEU A 102 -16.49 -4.06 -12.15
N LYS A 103 -16.94 -5.02 -11.33
CA LYS A 103 -17.70 -6.17 -11.82
C LYS A 103 -18.95 -5.73 -12.61
N ASN A 104 -19.77 -4.85 -12.03
CA ASN A 104 -21.00 -4.41 -12.67
C ASN A 104 -20.73 -3.53 -13.89
N VAL A 105 -19.65 -2.73 -13.89
CA VAL A 105 -19.23 -1.97 -15.08
C VAL A 105 -19.01 -2.93 -16.25
N LEU A 106 -18.22 -3.98 -16.02
CA LEU A 106 -17.84 -4.93 -17.06
C LEU A 106 -19.04 -5.78 -17.53
N GLU A 107 -19.87 -6.26 -16.60
CA GLU A 107 -21.06 -7.07 -16.92
C GLU A 107 -22.08 -6.24 -17.71
N ASN A 108 -22.31 -4.98 -17.34
CA ASN A 108 -23.21 -4.09 -18.07
C ASN A 108 -22.74 -3.82 -19.50
N ASN A 109 -21.43 -3.57 -19.69
CA ASN A 109 -20.85 -3.30 -21.00
C ASN A 109 -20.79 -4.53 -21.91
N SER A 110 -21.10 -5.72 -21.38
CA SER A 110 -20.99 -7.00 -22.07
C SER A 110 -22.28 -7.81 -22.09
N ASN A 111 -23.44 -7.15 -21.93
CA ASN A 111 -24.78 -7.77 -21.92
C ASN A 111 -24.90 -8.91 -20.89
N GLY A 112 -24.34 -8.72 -19.69
CA GLY A 112 -24.46 -9.66 -18.56
C GLY A 112 -23.51 -10.84 -18.60
N THR A 113 -22.52 -10.87 -19.50
CA THR A 113 -21.53 -11.94 -19.48
C THR A 113 -20.53 -11.80 -18.34
N LEU A 114 -20.23 -12.90 -17.69
CA LEU A 114 -19.36 -12.95 -16.51
C LEU A 114 -17.90 -12.72 -16.90
N TRP A 115 -17.28 -11.74 -16.24
CA TRP A 115 -15.86 -11.42 -16.38
C TRP A 115 -15.03 -12.09 -15.30
N LYS A 116 -13.82 -12.52 -15.65
CA LYS A 116 -12.84 -13.01 -14.69
C LYS A 116 -11.91 -11.88 -14.30
N LEU A 117 -12.03 -11.41 -13.07
CA LEU A 117 -11.14 -10.42 -12.48
C LEU A 117 -9.99 -11.17 -11.82
N ILE A 118 -8.76 -10.82 -12.15
CA ILE A 118 -7.54 -11.43 -11.64
C ILE A 118 -6.66 -10.35 -11.00
N ILE A 119 -6.10 -10.68 -9.84
CA ILE A 119 -5.08 -9.86 -9.20
C ILE A 119 -3.98 -10.75 -8.61
N PHE A 120 -2.74 -10.35 -8.85
CA PHE A 120 -1.58 -10.94 -8.20
C PHE A 120 -1.23 -10.15 -6.95
N ILE A 121 -1.07 -10.85 -5.83
CA ILE A 121 -0.73 -10.26 -4.56
C ILE A 121 0.58 -10.83 -4.02
N HIS A 122 1.25 -10.03 -3.21
CA HIS A 122 2.49 -10.43 -2.54
C HIS A 122 2.38 -10.20 -1.04
N ASN A 123 3.12 -10.97 -0.25
CA ASN A 123 3.28 -10.68 1.17
C ASN A 123 3.73 -9.21 1.34
N PRO A 124 3.04 -8.40 2.17
CA PRO A 124 3.35 -6.96 2.27
C PRO A 124 4.79 -6.67 2.68
N MET A 125 5.35 -7.48 3.60
CA MET A 125 6.74 -7.34 4.09
C MET A 125 7.74 -7.58 2.96
N GLU A 126 7.65 -8.74 2.33
CA GLU A 126 8.56 -9.13 1.25
C GLU A 126 8.50 -8.13 0.08
N ARG A 127 7.28 -7.72 -0.31
CA ARG A 127 7.07 -6.71 -1.37
C ARG A 127 7.73 -5.38 -1.01
N PHE A 128 7.50 -4.90 0.22
CA PHE A 128 8.08 -3.65 0.68
C PHE A 128 9.61 -3.71 0.69
N MET A 129 10.19 -4.79 1.24
CA MET A 129 11.64 -4.94 1.32
C MET A 129 12.28 -5.00 -0.06
N LYS A 130 11.70 -5.77 -0.98
CA LYS A 130 12.16 -5.83 -2.37
C LYS A 130 12.16 -4.46 -3.03
N ASN A 131 11.04 -3.75 -2.96
CA ASN A 131 10.91 -2.41 -3.54
C ASN A 131 11.85 -1.42 -2.86
N PHE A 132 12.02 -1.51 -1.54
CA PHE A 132 12.94 -0.66 -0.81
C PHE A 132 14.39 -0.92 -1.23
N MET A 133 14.83 -2.17 -1.34
CA MET A 133 16.20 -2.46 -1.77
C MET A 133 16.46 -2.04 -3.22
N ASP A 134 15.51 -2.33 -4.12
CA ASP A 134 15.69 -2.04 -5.55
C ASP A 134 15.73 -0.52 -5.81
N TYR A 135 14.91 0.27 -5.11
CA TYR A 135 14.77 1.71 -5.35
C TYR A 135 15.50 2.58 -4.32
N CYS A 136 15.47 2.23 -3.06
CA CYS A 136 15.96 3.07 -1.97
C CYS A 136 17.27 2.60 -1.36
N GLY A 137 17.59 1.30 -1.44
CA GLY A 137 18.74 0.73 -0.74
C GLY A 137 20.07 1.31 -1.19
N MET A 138 21.11 1.13 -0.36
CA MET A 138 22.50 1.55 -0.68
C MET A 138 23.01 1.05 -2.04
N ASN A 139 22.48 -0.06 -2.56
CA ASN A 139 22.80 -0.62 -3.87
C ASN A 139 21.60 -0.51 -4.83
N SER A 140 20.85 0.59 -4.74
CA SER A 140 19.67 0.85 -5.58
C SER A 140 20.00 0.66 -7.05
N LYS A 141 19.20 -0.15 -7.75
CA LYS A 141 19.32 -0.34 -9.21
C LYS A 141 19.01 0.93 -9.99
N TYR A 142 18.33 1.88 -9.35
CA TYR A 142 17.87 3.11 -9.97
C TYR A 142 18.69 4.34 -9.56
N GLY A 143 19.68 4.20 -8.67
CA GLY A 143 20.45 5.33 -8.14
C GLY A 143 19.57 6.36 -7.42
N THR A 144 18.47 5.89 -6.82
CA THR A 144 17.45 6.76 -6.22
C THR A 144 17.58 6.92 -4.69
N GLU A 145 18.61 6.38 -4.06
CA GLU A 145 18.80 6.32 -2.61
C GLU A 145 18.79 7.71 -1.94
N SER A 146 19.38 8.70 -2.59
CA SER A 146 19.48 10.09 -2.10
C SER A 146 18.45 11.03 -2.75
N THR A 147 17.55 10.51 -3.58
CA THR A 147 16.61 11.32 -4.37
C THR A 147 15.31 11.59 -3.61
N SER A 148 14.51 12.50 -4.15
CA SER A 148 13.13 12.72 -3.69
C SER A 148 12.33 11.44 -3.72
N PHE A 149 12.58 10.52 -4.65
CA PHE A 149 11.88 9.25 -4.74
C PHE A 149 11.97 8.44 -3.43
N CYS A 150 13.16 8.46 -2.82
CA CYS A 150 13.46 7.85 -1.53
C CYS A 150 13.32 8.81 -0.33
N PHE A 151 12.52 9.87 -0.47
CA PHE A 151 12.34 10.90 0.57
C PHE A 151 13.64 11.53 1.09
N TYR A 152 14.71 11.52 0.29
CA TYR A 152 16.04 11.98 0.71
C TYR A 152 16.59 11.24 1.95
N CYS A 153 16.20 9.97 2.14
CA CYS A 153 16.60 9.17 3.29
C CYS A 153 17.95 8.47 3.13
N ASN A 154 18.63 8.61 1.99
CA ASN A 154 19.96 8.04 1.73
C ASN A 154 20.04 6.54 2.03
N GLY A 155 18.98 5.79 1.69
CA GLY A 155 18.87 4.36 1.94
C GLY A 155 18.63 3.92 3.38
N GLU A 156 18.25 4.85 4.27
CA GLU A 156 17.90 4.51 5.65
C GLU A 156 16.41 4.12 5.77
N ILE A 157 16.15 2.85 6.10
CA ILE A 157 14.79 2.28 6.16
C ILE A 157 13.88 2.95 7.21
N ASN A 158 14.44 3.35 8.36
CA ASN A 158 13.71 4.02 9.43
C ASN A 158 13.18 5.40 8.97
N CYS A 159 14.07 6.20 8.38
CA CYS A 159 13.71 7.46 7.75
C CYS A 159 12.65 7.24 6.68
N PHE A 160 12.88 6.30 5.76
CA PHE A 160 11.99 6.06 4.63
C PHE A 160 10.59 5.64 5.08
N LEU A 161 10.48 4.66 5.97
CA LEU A 161 9.21 4.15 6.46
C LEU A 161 8.43 5.22 7.25
N THR A 162 9.14 6.06 8.01
CA THR A 162 8.53 7.18 8.71
C THR A 162 7.96 8.21 7.73
N ARG A 163 8.74 8.61 6.72
CA ARG A 163 8.27 9.57 5.70
C ARG A 163 7.16 8.99 4.82
N LEU A 164 7.24 7.69 4.51
CA LEU A 164 6.20 6.98 3.79
C LEU A 164 4.89 6.95 4.57
N PHE A 165 4.94 6.68 5.88
CA PHE A 165 3.78 6.71 6.75
C PHE A 165 3.09 8.08 6.71
N ASP A 166 3.85 9.16 6.92
CA ASP A 166 3.30 10.53 6.92
C ASP A 166 2.67 10.86 5.55
N TYR A 167 3.40 10.53 4.47
CA TYR A 167 2.94 10.73 3.09
C TYR A 167 1.63 9.98 2.78
N LEU A 168 1.56 8.68 3.11
CA LEU A 168 0.37 7.87 2.86
C LEU A 168 -0.79 8.29 3.76
N ASN A 169 -0.51 8.73 4.99
CA ASN A 169 -1.55 9.24 5.88
C ASN A 169 -2.22 10.48 5.29
N GLU A 170 -1.45 11.43 4.75
CA GLU A 170 -2.00 12.58 4.00
C GLU A 170 -2.81 12.13 2.78
N LYS A 171 -2.31 11.17 2.00
CA LYS A 171 -3.02 10.63 0.83
C LYS A 171 -4.34 9.96 1.20
N CYS A 172 -4.40 9.27 2.34
CA CYS A 172 -5.62 8.62 2.81
C CYS A 172 -6.73 9.62 3.16
N LEU A 173 -6.37 10.85 3.54
CA LEU A 173 -7.34 11.89 3.86
C LEU A 173 -7.95 12.53 2.60
N MET A 174 -7.36 12.30 1.42
CA MET A 174 -7.90 12.78 0.15
C MET A 174 -9.20 12.04 -0.19
N ARG A 175 -10.25 12.79 -0.53
CA ARG A 175 -11.56 12.22 -0.87
C ARG A 175 -11.63 11.66 -2.30
N GLU A 176 -10.84 12.26 -3.19
CA GLU A 176 -10.85 12.00 -4.63
C GLU A 176 -9.88 10.90 -5.03
N ARG A 177 -10.17 10.26 -6.17
CA ARG A 177 -9.23 9.30 -6.77
C ARG A 177 -8.05 10.05 -7.39
N PHE A 178 -6.84 9.57 -7.18
CA PHE A 178 -5.64 10.18 -7.77
C PHE A 178 -4.88 9.24 -8.68
N ILE A 179 -4.13 9.83 -9.62
CA ILE A 179 -3.21 9.11 -10.49
C ILE A 179 -1.98 8.75 -9.65
N PRO A 180 -1.65 7.45 -9.48
CA PRO A 180 -0.55 7.04 -8.63
C PRO A 180 0.80 7.42 -9.25
N THR A 181 1.66 8.05 -8.45
CA THR A 181 3.08 8.23 -8.78
C THR A 181 3.81 6.89 -8.77
N LEU A 182 5.04 6.84 -9.31
CA LEU A 182 5.84 5.62 -9.23
C LEU A 182 6.04 5.16 -7.76
N ARG A 183 6.15 6.09 -6.80
CA ARG A 183 6.27 5.76 -5.37
C ARG A 183 4.99 5.10 -4.85
N ASP A 184 3.83 5.66 -5.21
CA ASP A 184 2.53 5.08 -4.86
C ASP A 184 2.39 3.66 -5.41
N LYS A 185 2.83 3.44 -6.66
CA LYS A 185 2.79 2.11 -7.29
C LYS A 185 3.64 1.08 -6.54
N LEU A 186 4.78 1.47 -5.97
CA LEU A 186 5.67 0.54 -5.27
C LEU A 186 5.29 0.32 -3.80
N PHE A 187 4.96 1.40 -3.09
CA PHE A 187 4.94 1.40 -1.63
C PHE A 187 3.56 1.61 -1.01
N ALA A 188 2.54 1.98 -1.80
CA ALA A 188 1.19 2.03 -1.25
C ALA A 188 0.62 0.61 -1.07
N PRO A 189 -0.32 0.44 -0.13
CA PRO A 189 -1.04 -0.83 0.04
C PRO A 189 -1.63 -1.33 -1.28
N GLN A 190 -1.55 -2.64 -1.51
CA GLN A 190 -2.18 -3.28 -2.66
C GLN A 190 -3.69 -3.05 -2.64
N PHE A 191 -4.29 -3.06 -1.44
CA PHE A 191 -5.71 -2.83 -1.22
C PHE A 191 -6.22 -1.48 -1.78
N TRP A 192 -5.36 -0.47 -1.92
CA TRP A 192 -5.73 0.84 -2.46
C TRP A 192 -5.90 0.85 -3.98
N LYS A 193 -5.44 -0.22 -4.64
CA LYS A 193 -5.38 -0.36 -6.10
C LYS A 193 -6.58 -1.16 -6.59
N CYS A 194 -6.86 -1.02 -7.88
CA CYS A 194 -7.78 -1.88 -8.63
C CYS A 194 -9.18 -1.99 -8.02
N ASN A 195 -9.63 -0.91 -7.38
CA ASN A 195 -10.95 -0.80 -6.75
C ASN A 195 -11.27 -1.91 -5.74
N LEU A 196 -10.25 -2.54 -5.14
CA LEU A 196 -10.39 -3.67 -4.22
C LEU A 196 -11.31 -3.38 -3.03
N LYS A 197 -11.37 -2.13 -2.58
CA LYS A 197 -12.35 -1.71 -1.56
C LYS A 197 -13.79 -2.15 -1.86
N LEU A 198 -14.18 -2.12 -3.13
CA LEU A 198 -15.53 -2.48 -3.57
C LEU A 198 -15.58 -3.85 -4.22
N ASP A 199 -14.47 -4.30 -4.81
CA ASP A 199 -14.44 -5.47 -5.68
C ASP A 199 -13.63 -6.66 -5.14
N ALA A 200 -13.01 -6.59 -3.96
CA ALA A 200 -12.13 -7.64 -3.44
C ALA A 200 -12.77 -9.04 -3.49
N SER A 201 -14.07 -9.17 -3.17
CA SER A 201 -14.78 -10.45 -3.21
C SER A 201 -15.00 -11.03 -4.61
N TYR A 202 -14.80 -10.24 -5.67
CA TYR A 202 -14.98 -10.65 -7.06
C TYR A 202 -13.67 -10.97 -7.77
N TYR A 203 -12.53 -10.66 -7.14
CA TYR A 203 -11.22 -10.98 -7.67
C TYR A 203 -10.87 -12.44 -7.39
N ASN A 204 -10.31 -13.09 -8.41
CA ASN A 204 -9.50 -14.29 -8.24
C ASN A 204 -8.11 -13.80 -7.82
N ILE A 205 -7.81 -13.99 -6.54
CA ILE A 205 -6.57 -13.53 -5.91
C ILE A 205 -5.54 -14.64 -6.06
N ILE A 206 -4.39 -14.32 -6.64
CA ILE A 206 -3.27 -15.26 -6.83
C ILE A 206 -2.10 -14.81 -5.97
N GLN A 207 -1.70 -15.65 -5.01
CA GLN A 207 -0.55 -15.37 -4.14
C GLN A 207 0.76 -15.76 -4.83
N VAL A 208 1.60 -14.77 -5.14
CA VAL A 208 2.84 -15.02 -5.91
C VAL A 208 3.92 -15.70 -5.06
N ASN A 209 3.85 -15.56 -3.74
CA ASN A 209 4.85 -16.13 -2.82
C ASN A 209 4.68 -17.66 -2.65
N ASP A 210 3.51 -18.23 -2.94
CA ASP A 210 3.25 -19.67 -2.86
C ASP A 210 3.48 -20.34 -4.21
N LYS A 211 4.68 -20.90 -4.42
CA LYS A 211 5.08 -21.49 -5.71
C LYS A 211 4.18 -22.64 -6.17
N ASN A 212 3.68 -23.45 -5.25
CA ASN A 212 2.89 -24.63 -5.62
C ASN A 212 1.45 -24.20 -5.94
N ASN A 213 0.86 -23.36 -5.08
CA ASN A 213 -0.50 -22.89 -5.28
C ASN A 213 -0.61 -21.89 -6.44
N PHE A 214 0.39 -21.05 -6.69
CA PHE A 214 0.39 -20.08 -7.79
C PHE A 214 0.06 -20.73 -9.14
N PHE A 215 0.70 -21.87 -9.45
CA PHE A 215 0.48 -22.59 -10.71
C PHE A 215 -0.90 -23.20 -10.79
N ASP A 216 -1.35 -23.84 -9.71
CA ASP A 216 -2.63 -24.53 -9.68
C ASP A 216 -3.79 -23.53 -9.72
N GLU A 217 -3.71 -22.43 -8.96
CA GLU A 217 -4.66 -21.32 -8.97
C GLU A 217 -4.77 -20.70 -10.36
N LEU A 218 -3.64 -20.32 -10.96
CA LEU A 218 -3.60 -19.72 -12.29
C LEU A 218 -4.14 -20.68 -13.36
N THR A 219 -3.72 -21.95 -13.33
CA THR A 219 -4.20 -22.96 -14.28
C THR A 219 -5.69 -23.25 -14.09
N SER A 220 -6.20 -23.22 -12.85
CA SER A 220 -7.64 -23.39 -12.61
C SER A 220 -8.46 -22.23 -13.21
N ILE A 221 -7.96 -20.99 -13.08
CA ILE A 221 -8.59 -19.79 -13.63
C ILE A 221 -8.65 -19.88 -15.16
N LEU A 222 -7.57 -20.37 -15.79
CA LEU A 222 -7.41 -20.52 -17.24
C LEU A 222 -8.10 -21.77 -17.81
N LYS A 223 -8.18 -22.89 -17.09
CA LYS A 223 -8.90 -24.11 -17.52
C LYS A 223 -10.39 -23.87 -17.66
N ASN A 224 -10.94 -23.00 -16.83
CA ASN A 224 -12.34 -22.55 -16.93
C ASN A 224 -12.55 -21.53 -18.07
N SER A 225 -11.55 -21.27 -18.92
CA SER A 225 -11.68 -20.46 -20.14
C SER A 225 -11.43 -21.32 -21.37
N ASN A 226 -12.07 -20.96 -22.49
CA ASN A 226 -12.00 -21.69 -23.78
C ASN A 226 -10.63 -21.59 -24.49
N ILE A 227 -9.53 -21.76 -23.76
CA ILE A 227 -8.15 -21.78 -24.29
C ILE A 227 -7.79 -23.25 -24.61
N SER A 228 -7.17 -23.49 -25.77
CA SER A 228 -6.81 -24.83 -26.27
C SER A 228 -5.85 -25.58 -25.33
N ILE A 229 -5.80 -26.91 -25.40
CA ILE A 229 -5.00 -27.76 -24.47
C ILE A 229 -3.52 -27.87 -24.89
N ILE A 230 -3.20 -27.71 -26.18
CA ILE A 230 -1.84 -27.89 -26.72
C ILE A 230 -0.96 -26.68 -26.41
N ASP A 231 -1.53 -25.48 -26.37
CA ASP A 231 -0.82 -24.26 -25.96
C ASP A 231 -0.45 -24.32 -24.47
N LYS A 232 -1.31 -24.94 -23.65
CA LYS A 232 -1.15 -25.01 -22.18
C LYS A 232 0.15 -25.68 -21.72
N SER A 233 0.68 -26.70 -22.39
CA SER A 233 1.89 -27.41 -21.90
C SER A 233 3.19 -26.63 -22.17
N ILE A 234 3.30 -25.97 -23.32
CA ILE A 234 4.45 -25.13 -23.68
C ILE A 234 4.41 -23.83 -22.84
N GLU A 235 3.21 -23.26 -22.71
CA GLU A 235 2.95 -22.14 -21.83
C GLU A 235 3.25 -22.46 -20.37
N TYR A 236 2.87 -23.65 -19.89
CA TYR A 236 3.16 -24.13 -18.54
C TYR A 236 4.66 -24.23 -18.25
N GLN A 237 5.46 -24.68 -19.23
CA GLN A 237 6.90 -24.76 -19.07
C GLN A 237 7.54 -23.36 -18.99
N LYS A 238 7.12 -22.44 -19.87
CA LYS A 238 7.57 -21.02 -19.84
C LYS A 238 7.14 -20.31 -18.55
N ALA A 239 5.92 -20.56 -18.10
CA ALA A 239 5.39 -20.08 -16.83
C ALA A 239 6.29 -20.50 -15.67
N LYS A 240 6.63 -21.80 -15.62
CA LYS A 240 7.49 -22.41 -14.57
C LYS A 240 8.90 -21.84 -14.58
N GLU A 241 9.50 -21.70 -15.75
CA GLU A 241 10.82 -21.07 -15.92
C GLU A 241 10.81 -19.60 -15.46
N MET A 242 9.75 -18.84 -15.79
CA MET A 242 9.62 -17.45 -15.38
C MET A 242 9.35 -17.28 -13.88
N SER A 243 8.51 -18.12 -13.28
CA SER A 243 8.36 -18.18 -11.81
C SER A 243 9.72 -18.40 -11.15
N LEU A 244 10.50 -19.36 -11.65
CA LEU A 244 11.86 -19.59 -11.17
C LEU A 244 12.78 -18.37 -11.36
N LEU A 245 12.63 -17.59 -12.44
CA LEU A 245 13.38 -16.35 -12.67
C LEU A 245 12.94 -15.19 -11.75
N LEU A 246 11.63 -14.99 -11.57
CA LEU A 246 11.07 -14.00 -10.64
C LEU A 246 11.49 -14.24 -9.20
N HIS A 247 11.79 -15.50 -8.87
CA HIS A 247 12.22 -15.95 -7.55
C HIS A 247 13.74 -16.19 -7.41
N ASN A 248 14.54 -16.11 -8.47
CA ASN A 248 15.97 -16.48 -8.38
C ASN A 248 16.88 -15.28 -8.06
N LYS A 249 17.70 -15.50 -7.01
CA LYS A 249 18.77 -14.67 -6.45
C LYS A 249 18.33 -13.34 -5.84
N GLU A 250 17.28 -13.37 -5.05
CA GLU A 250 17.20 -12.40 -3.95
C GLU A 250 18.31 -12.71 -2.95
N ASN A 251 19.06 -11.67 -2.57
CA ASN A 251 20.14 -11.78 -1.61
C ASN A 251 19.51 -11.95 -0.22
N LYS A 252 19.13 -13.20 0.12
CA LYS A 252 18.39 -13.55 1.33
C LYS A 252 18.98 -12.91 2.59
N THR A 253 20.30 -12.82 2.67
CA THR A 253 21.02 -12.13 3.74
C THR A 253 20.69 -10.65 3.88
N ILE A 254 20.48 -9.91 2.79
CA ILE A 254 20.11 -8.49 2.82
C ILE A 254 18.62 -8.34 3.18
N LEU A 255 17.76 -9.22 2.68
CA LEU A 255 16.34 -9.27 3.07
C LEU A 255 16.21 -9.52 4.57
N ASP A 256 16.86 -10.57 5.07
CA ASP A 256 16.88 -10.92 6.49
C ASP A 256 17.43 -9.76 7.33
N PHE A 257 18.41 -9.00 6.84
CA PHE A 257 18.95 -7.84 7.54
C PHE A 257 17.91 -6.72 7.72
N TYR A 258 17.22 -6.30 6.64
CA TYR A 258 16.21 -5.24 6.73
C TYR A 258 14.95 -5.69 7.48
N GLU A 259 14.56 -6.95 7.30
CA GLU A 259 13.46 -7.54 8.06
C GLU A 259 13.76 -7.55 9.55
N ASN A 260 14.99 -7.93 9.95
CA ASN A 260 15.43 -7.85 11.34
C ASN A 260 15.41 -6.42 11.88
N ILE A 261 15.82 -5.41 11.09
CA ILE A 261 15.76 -4.01 11.53
C ILE A 261 14.33 -3.58 11.79
N LEU A 262 13.40 -3.96 10.91
CA LEU A 262 12.00 -3.56 11.01
C LEU A 262 11.29 -4.29 12.15
N THR A 263 11.46 -5.61 12.26
CA THR A 263 10.77 -6.46 13.24
C THR A 263 11.29 -6.28 14.67
N LYS A 264 12.57 -5.95 14.87
CA LYS A 264 13.14 -5.69 16.21
C LYS A 264 12.83 -4.31 16.77
N ASN A 265 12.20 -3.45 15.98
CA ASN A 265 11.83 -2.10 16.39
C ASN A 265 10.31 -1.96 16.41
N ASP A 266 9.72 -2.08 17.60
CA ASP A 266 8.26 -2.07 17.77
C ASP A 266 7.59 -0.84 17.15
N TYR A 267 8.26 0.31 17.21
CA TYR A 267 7.75 1.55 16.64
C TYR A 267 7.71 1.49 15.10
N LEU A 268 8.75 0.96 14.47
CA LEU A 268 8.80 0.77 13.03
C LEU A 268 7.82 -0.31 12.57
N LEU A 269 7.80 -1.44 13.25
CA LEU A 269 6.86 -2.52 12.96
C LEU A 269 5.41 -2.04 13.08
N THR A 270 5.09 -1.25 14.12
CA THR A 270 3.76 -0.64 14.28
C THR A 270 3.39 0.23 13.08
N LYS A 271 4.29 1.13 12.63
CA LYS A 271 4.04 1.96 11.43
C LYS A 271 3.84 1.11 10.19
N PHE A 272 4.67 0.10 10.01
CA PHE A 272 4.60 -0.81 8.88
C PHE A 272 3.24 -1.53 8.83
N ILE A 273 2.85 -2.19 9.93
CA ILE A 273 1.56 -2.88 10.03
C ILE A 273 0.43 -1.88 9.85
N THR A 274 0.54 -0.66 10.38
CA THR A 274 -0.47 0.37 10.21
C THR A 274 -0.71 0.71 8.74
N ILE A 275 0.34 0.84 7.93
CA ILE A 275 0.23 1.10 6.49
C ILE A 275 -0.45 -0.09 5.79
N TYR A 276 -0.01 -1.32 6.08
CA TYR A 276 -0.38 -2.51 5.29
C TYR A 276 -1.46 -3.39 5.92
N PHE A 277 -2.12 -2.96 6.99
CA PHE A 277 -3.11 -3.75 7.72
C PHE A 277 -4.17 -4.37 6.81
N PHE A 278 -4.73 -3.58 5.88
CA PHE A 278 -5.76 -4.06 4.96
C PHE A 278 -5.22 -5.04 3.92
N ASP A 279 -3.93 -4.98 3.56
CA ASP A 279 -3.32 -6.01 2.72
C ASP A 279 -3.28 -7.33 3.51
N TYR A 280 -2.78 -7.32 4.75
CA TYR A 280 -2.74 -8.52 5.59
C TYR A 280 -4.13 -9.12 5.81
N TYR A 281 -5.09 -8.28 6.21
CA TYR A 281 -6.46 -8.71 6.50
C TYR A 281 -7.18 -9.24 5.26
N THR A 282 -7.14 -8.52 4.14
CA THR A 282 -7.90 -8.88 2.93
C THR A 282 -7.33 -10.12 2.25
N PHE A 283 -6.01 -10.26 2.29
CA PHE A 283 -5.30 -11.31 1.59
C PHE A 283 -4.92 -12.49 2.48
N SER A 284 -5.37 -12.48 3.74
CA SER A 284 -5.12 -13.55 4.72
C SER A 284 -3.64 -13.87 4.91
N TYR A 285 -2.77 -12.86 4.85
CA TYR A 285 -1.37 -13.01 5.24
C TYR A 285 -1.24 -12.95 6.77
N GLU A 286 -0.29 -13.70 7.31
CA GLU A 286 0.04 -13.62 8.73
C GLU A 286 0.62 -12.23 9.06
N ILE A 287 0.03 -11.57 10.06
CA ILE A 287 0.50 -10.27 10.54
C ILE A 287 1.73 -10.53 11.42
N PRO A 288 2.89 -9.90 11.14
CA PRO A 288 4.04 -9.99 12.03
C PRO A 288 3.68 -9.40 13.40
N TYR A 289 3.83 -10.19 14.47
CA TYR A 289 3.53 -9.78 15.84
C TYR A 289 4.80 -9.47 16.63
N PHE A 290 4.62 -8.70 17.70
CA PHE A 290 5.63 -8.37 18.72
C PHE A 290 5.92 -9.56 19.63
#